data_AF-A0A534NR56-F1
#
_entry.id   AF-A0A534NR56-F1
#
_cell.length_a   1.000
_cell.length_b   1.000
_cell.length_c   1.000
_cell.angle_alpha   90.00
_cell.angle_beta   90.00
_cell.angle_gamma   90.00
#
_symmetry.space_group_name_H-M   'P 1'
#
loop_
_entity.id
_entity.type
_entity.pdbx_description
1 polymer ?
#
loop_
_entity_poly.entity_id
_entity_poly.type
_entity_poly.pdbx_seq_one_letter_code
_entity_poly.pdbx_strand_id
1 'polypeptide(L)'
;MGNTAGGGSGAGGGGTDGGGSSGDAGTGGDGGSAAYTISVRINGNGTVRAEALGLDCRAACDTPGQAGTHVSFVPVADGGWTFDGWGGLCSGNGPCEVVVHGDRTLWATFVSATSGGGGPGDDGGISQDGGGGSGGGGPGEDGGTAQDGGSPGGFAIDLHPTNAQGCKGIMPSSAPVPRSISLELKYSTSQGNWFDGLSVDGLGDVAAEFNSDHSDYPSDERRLVIYDLDGGVVGQVPGGFLKSQPDGFLSHRTAVDYGQADTLYGWTRSASNSLILDRAIPNPAYVTFGCQYALPPISGALVQCWGADAGTWLQYYDESMQPSSTRNQIPDGGTLAAIDERGMVIEDGPSDLYWVDTAGARHSGSIDTGAQSLQSARQLIGGGFDTRQGVLQPDATAMSPRPAWLSSREGLPLVFVRGGRAYAAPSFVSGSQCQRRIELLLPDGTSCGTIDMREADDCAGGPPMVGARGTVLEVAPLDSYDGGTRTIEYRVFPRLLE
;
A
#
# COMPACT_ATOMS: atom_id res chain seq x y z
N MET A 1 19.31 -64.43 10.97
CA MET A 1 20.70 -64.45 11.46
C MET A 1 20.79 -63.39 12.54
N GLY A 2 20.82 -63.81 13.80
CA GLY A 2 20.86 -62.92 14.97
C GLY A 2 22.15 -63.08 15.76
N ASN A 3 22.48 -62.07 16.57
CA ASN A 3 23.18 -62.10 17.87
C ASN A 3 23.38 -60.64 18.34
N THR A 4 22.74 -60.14 19.41
CA THR A 4 23.12 -60.15 20.86
C THR A 4 24.44 -59.43 21.18
N ALA A 5 24.38 -58.28 21.91
CA ALA A 5 24.64 -58.09 23.36
C ALA A 5 26.15 -57.99 23.70
N GLY A 6 26.69 -57.21 24.62
CA GLY A 6 26.26 -56.27 25.66
C GLY A 6 27.41 -56.08 26.66
N GLY A 7 27.54 -54.90 27.28
CA GLY A 7 28.13 -54.67 28.62
C GLY A 7 29.67 -54.66 28.83
N GLY A 8 30.13 -53.80 29.75
CA GLY A 8 31.28 -54.10 30.62
C GLY A 8 32.33 -53.00 30.89
N SER A 9 32.33 -52.51 32.13
CA SER A 9 33.20 -51.55 32.83
C SER A 9 34.72 -51.84 32.83
N GLY A 10 35.56 -50.83 33.09
CA GLY A 10 36.94 -51.02 33.56
C GLY A 10 37.79 -49.75 33.63
N ALA A 11 38.46 -49.53 34.77
CA ALA A 11 39.14 -48.30 35.20
C ALA A 11 40.69 -48.32 35.03
N GLY A 12 41.32 -47.15 35.21
CA GLY A 12 42.77 -46.92 35.46
C GLY A 12 43.22 -45.59 34.85
N GLY A 13 43.51 -44.51 35.60
CA GLY A 13 44.69 -44.24 36.46
C GLY A 13 45.63 -43.29 35.69
N GLY A 14 46.27 -42.23 36.18
CA GLY A 14 46.40 -41.53 37.46
C GLY A 14 47.45 -40.40 37.30
N GLY A 15 47.46 -39.39 38.20
CA GLY A 15 48.54 -38.39 38.43
C GLY A 15 48.74 -37.32 37.35
N THR A 16 48.99 -36.03 37.62
CA THR A 16 49.78 -35.39 38.69
C THR A 16 49.44 -33.89 38.85
N ASP A 17 49.59 -33.40 40.09
CA ASP A 17 49.98 -32.06 40.57
C ASP A 17 49.13 -30.83 40.15
N GLY A 18 48.76 -29.87 41.01
CA GLY A 18 49.41 -29.33 42.21
C GLY A 18 49.38 -27.80 42.05
N GLY A 19 48.75 -27.09 43.00
CA GLY A 19 48.27 -25.71 42.84
C GLY A 19 49.32 -24.60 42.69
N GLY A 20 48.84 -23.41 42.34
CA GLY A 20 49.64 -22.19 42.32
C GLY A 20 48.90 -21.01 41.71
N SER A 21 48.21 -20.25 42.56
CA SER A 21 47.61 -18.96 42.22
C SER A 21 48.70 -17.95 41.85
N SER A 22 48.63 -17.40 40.64
CA SER A 22 49.24 -16.11 40.29
C SER A 22 48.25 -15.40 39.39
N GLY A 23 47.64 -14.34 39.93
CA GLY A 23 46.72 -13.49 39.20
C GLY A 23 47.41 -12.91 37.98
N ASP A 24 46.73 -13.02 36.85
CA ASP A 24 46.95 -12.13 35.74
C ASP A 24 45.62 -11.44 35.45
N ALA A 25 45.68 -10.12 35.37
CA ALA A 25 44.54 -9.24 35.28
C ALA A 25 43.87 -9.42 33.91
N GLY A 26 42.85 -10.28 33.87
CA GLY A 26 41.86 -10.26 32.80
C GLY A 26 41.14 -8.92 32.86
N THR A 27 41.56 -7.99 32.00
CA THR A 27 40.88 -6.74 31.68
C THR A 27 39.39 -7.01 31.54
N GLY A 28 38.60 -6.44 32.45
CA GLY A 28 37.15 -6.40 32.31
C GLY A 28 36.83 -5.77 30.97
N GLY A 29 36.24 -6.56 30.07
CA GLY A 29 35.53 -6.01 28.93
C GLY A 29 34.34 -5.29 29.50
N ASP A 30 34.38 -3.94 29.48
CA ASP A 30 33.20 -3.12 29.66
C ASP A 30 32.09 -3.70 28.78
N GLY A 31 30.99 -4.11 29.40
CA GLY A 31 29.73 -4.38 28.72
C GLY A 31 29.21 -3.07 28.16
N GLY A 32 29.84 -2.59 27.09
CA GLY A 32 29.43 -1.42 26.34
C GLY A 32 28.04 -1.69 25.81
N SER A 33 27.03 -1.16 26.50
CA SER A 33 25.67 -1.09 25.99
C SER A 33 25.74 -0.46 24.60
N ALA A 34 25.28 -1.16 23.57
CA ALA A 34 25.16 -0.60 22.23
C ALA A 34 24.37 0.73 22.32
N ALA A 35 24.86 1.77 21.67
CA ALA A 35 24.17 3.05 21.58
C ALA A 35 23.43 3.10 20.24
N TYR A 36 22.16 3.50 20.27
CA TYR A 36 21.29 3.63 19.12
C TYR A 36 20.80 5.07 18.97
N THR A 37 20.50 5.49 17.76
CA THR A 37 20.00 6.83 17.48
C THR A 37 18.49 6.89 17.74
N ILE A 38 18.09 7.83 18.59
CA ILE A 38 16.70 8.16 18.84
C ILE A 38 16.35 9.48 18.15
N SER A 39 15.47 9.39 17.17
CA SER A 39 14.99 10.51 16.37
C SER A 39 13.63 10.97 16.86
N VAL A 40 13.53 12.22 17.31
CA VAL A 40 12.24 12.87 17.59
C VAL A 40 11.91 13.79 16.42
N ARG A 41 10.68 13.69 15.91
CA ARG A 41 10.15 14.55 14.86
C ARG A 41 8.90 15.25 15.37
N ILE A 42 8.82 16.56 15.18
CA ILE A 42 7.74 17.38 15.74
C ILE A 42 6.99 18.04 14.59
N ASN A 43 5.67 17.85 14.57
CA ASN A 43 4.75 18.52 13.66
C ASN A 43 3.87 19.49 14.47
N GLY A 44 3.69 20.72 13.98
CA GLY A 44 3.05 21.81 14.73
C GLY A 44 3.93 22.39 15.83
N ASN A 45 3.34 23.19 16.74
CA ASN A 45 4.09 23.93 17.75
C ASN A 45 3.96 23.32 19.15
N GLY A 46 5.07 22.81 19.66
CA GLY A 46 5.18 22.19 20.96
C GLY A 46 6.57 21.61 21.18
N THR A 47 6.76 20.99 22.34
CA THR A 47 8.05 20.48 22.79
C THR A 47 7.91 19.02 23.23
N VAL A 48 8.89 18.18 22.91
CA VAL A 48 8.99 16.80 23.42
C VAL A 48 10.15 16.71 24.38
N ARG A 49 9.88 16.18 25.57
CA ARG A 49 10.86 16.01 26.65
C ARG A 49 11.11 14.55 26.96
N ALA A 50 12.36 14.18 27.18
CA ALA A 50 12.73 12.88 27.74
C ALA A 50 13.91 13.04 28.71
N GLU A 51 13.62 12.98 30.01
CA GLU A 51 14.60 13.22 31.08
C GLU A 51 15.73 12.19 31.06
N ALA A 52 15.40 10.92 30.80
CA ALA A 52 16.37 9.82 30.73
C ALA A 52 17.43 10.01 29.62
N LEU A 53 17.12 10.82 28.60
CA LEU A 53 18.04 11.16 27.50
C LEU A 53 18.55 12.61 27.56
N GLY A 54 18.16 13.39 28.59
CA GLY A 54 18.46 14.83 28.65
C GLY A 54 17.92 15.63 27.47
N LEU A 55 16.80 15.19 26.89
CA LEU A 55 16.26 15.69 25.63
C LEU A 55 15.09 16.67 25.85
N ASP A 56 15.13 17.82 25.17
CA ASP A 56 14.07 18.85 25.15
C ASP A 56 13.96 19.44 23.73
N CYS A 57 13.26 18.75 22.84
CA CYS A 57 13.24 19.08 21.42
C CYS A 57 12.01 19.93 21.07
N ARG A 58 12.24 21.03 20.35
CA ARG A 58 11.21 21.93 19.81
C ARG A 58 11.05 21.81 18.29
N ALA A 59 11.96 21.08 17.66
CA ALA A 59 11.94 20.73 16.25
C ALA A 59 12.50 19.31 16.11
N ALA A 60 12.62 18.80 14.89
CA ALA A 60 13.28 17.53 14.62
C ALA A 60 14.68 17.50 15.25
N CYS A 61 14.98 16.45 16.01
CA CYS A 61 16.26 16.27 16.69
C CYS A 61 16.61 14.78 16.79
N ASP A 62 17.90 14.48 16.94
CA ASP A 62 18.40 13.12 17.13
C ASP A 62 19.31 13.09 18.37
N THR A 63 19.21 12.02 19.17
CA THR A 63 20.05 11.82 20.38
C THR A 63 20.46 10.35 20.52
N PRO A 64 21.67 10.03 21.00
CA PRO A 64 22.02 8.65 21.32
C PRO A 64 21.29 8.14 22.57
N GLY A 65 20.75 6.93 22.49
CA GLY A 65 20.15 6.18 23.60
C GLY A 65 20.86 4.85 23.83
N GLN A 66 21.13 4.50 25.07
CA GLN A 66 21.75 3.21 25.41
C GLN A 66 20.72 2.08 25.32
N ALA A 67 21.09 0.96 24.69
CA ALA A 67 20.30 -0.27 24.65
C ALA A 67 19.79 -0.69 26.05
N GLY A 68 18.52 -1.08 26.13
CA GLY A 68 17.83 -1.44 27.37
C GLY A 68 17.34 -0.26 28.20
N THR A 69 17.63 0.99 27.83
CA THR A 69 17.13 2.17 28.56
C THR A 69 15.63 2.32 28.35
N HIS A 70 14.89 2.49 29.45
CA HIS A 70 13.48 2.89 29.44
C HIS A 70 13.39 4.42 29.38
N VAL A 71 12.69 4.94 28.37
CA VAL A 71 12.57 6.37 28.11
C VAL A 71 11.10 6.76 28.03
N SER A 72 10.71 7.76 28.81
CA SER A 72 9.38 8.39 28.76
C SER A 72 9.46 9.71 27.99
N PHE A 73 8.83 9.77 26.83
CA PHE A 73 8.69 10.99 26.04
C PHE A 73 7.40 11.70 26.41
N VAL A 74 7.49 12.95 26.82
CA VAL A 74 6.36 13.77 27.29
C VAL A 74 6.15 14.94 26.32
N PRO A 75 4.93 15.13 25.78
CA PRO A 75 4.65 16.24 24.88
C PRO A 75 4.14 17.44 25.67
N VAL A 76 4.59 18.64 25.30
CA VAL A 76 4.20 19.91 25.91
C VAL A 76 3.77 20.85 24.80
N ALA A 77 2.47 21.09 24.66
CA ALA A 77 1.95 21.99 23.63
C ALA A 77 2.28 23.46 23.96
N ASP A 78 2.68 24.23 22.96
CA ASP A 78 2.86 25.67 23.11
C ASP A 78 1.49 26.39 23.17
N GLY A 79 1.46 27.65 23.61
CA GLY A 79 0.22 28.42 23.76
C GLY A 79 -0.59 28.50 22.46
N GLY A 80 -1.87 28.13 22.51
CA GLY A 80 -2.76 28.09 21.34
C GLY A 80 -2.66 26.80 20.52
N TRP A 81 -1.93 25.78 21.00
CA TRP A 81 -1.83 24.46 20.39
C TRP A 81 -2.28 23.38 21.38
N THR A 82 -2.71 22.24 20.85
CA THR A 82 -3.05 21.03 21.61
C THR A 82 -2.25 19.86 21.07
N PHE A 83 -1.76 19.01 21.97
CA PHE A 83 -1.12 17.75 21.56
C PHE A 83 -2.18 16.79 21.02
N ASP A 84 -2.06 16.44 19.75
CA ASP A 84 -3.01 15.60 19.02
C ASP A 84 -2.68 14.12 19.17
N GLY A 85 -1.40 13.77 19.27
CA GLY A 85 -0.96 12.40 19.53
C GLY A 85 0.45 12.09 19.06
N TRP A 86 0.91 10.89 19.42
CA TRP A 86 2.16 10.32 18.95
C TRP A 86 2.01 9.54 17.65
N GLY A 87 3.11 9.45 16.89
CA GLY A 87 3.29 8.53 15.77
C GLY A 87 4.66 7.84 15.81
N GLY A 88 4.86 6.87 14.92
CA GLY A 88 6.03 5.97 14.96
C GLY A 88 5.88 4.97 16.09
N LEU A 89 6.84 4.95 17.02
CA LEU A 89 6.93 3.96 18.10
C LEU A 89 5.85 4.05 19.19
N CYS A 90 5.07 5.13 19.17
CA CYS A 90 4.06 5.42 20.16
C CYS A 90 2.73 5.81 19.49
N SER A 91 1.64 5.59 20.21
CA SER A 91 0.29 5.97 19.81
C SER A 91 -0.48 6.56 20.99
N GLY A 92 -1.55 7.30 20.69
CA GLY A 92 -2.38 7.98 21.70
C GLY A 92 -1.81 9.32 22.18
N ASN A 93 -2.44 9.88 23.22
CA ASN A 93 -2.27 11.28 23.62
C ASN A 93 -1.58 11.46 24.99
N GLY A 94 -1.22 10.36 25.66
CA GLY A 94 -0.46 10.36 26.93
C GLY A 94 1.05 10.25 26.71
N PRO A 95 1.90 10.21 27.74
CA PRO A 95 3.34 9.98 27.59
C PRO A 95 3.68 8.70 26.80
N CYS A 96 4.76 8.76 26.03
CA CYS A 96 5.24 7.70 25.16
C CYS A 96 6.39 6.93 25.84
N GLU A 97 6.12 5.70 26.29
CA GLU A 97 7.09 4.84 26.99
C GLU A 97 7.79 3.89 25.99
N VAL A 98 9.12 3.99 25.87
CA VAL A 98 9.92 3.22 24.90
C VAL A 98 11.11 2.55 25.59
N VAL A 99 11.42 1.32 25.20
CA VAL A 99 12.70 0.66 25.52
C VAL A 99 13.62 0.75 24.31
N VAL A 100 14.83 1.27 24.49
CA VAL A 100 15.81 1.40 23.39
C VAL A 100 16.40 0.03 23.04
N HIS A 101 16.20 -0.47 21.83
CA HIS A 101 16.74 -1.77 21.38
C HIS A 101 17.12 -1.78 19.89
N GLY A 102 17.32 -0.59 19.33
CA GLY A 102 17.62 -0.32 17.93
C GLY A 102 17.54 1.19 17.68
N ASP A 103 17.85 1.62 16.46
CA ASP A 103 17.54 2.99 16.01
C ASP A 103 16.01 3.16 15.94
N ARG A 104 15.52 4.33 16.37
CA ARG A 104 14.13 4.52 16.76
C ARG A 104 13.66 5.94 16.45
N THR A 105 12.51 6.07 15.77
CA THR A 105 11.91 7.37 15.45
C THR A 105 10.52 7.50 16.07
N LEU A 106 10.26 8.61 16.76
CA LEU A 106 8.94 8.98 17.27
C LEU A 106 8.50 10.35 16.75
N TRP A 107 7.20 10.48 16.49
CA TRP A 107 6.58 11.69 15.98
C TRP A 107 5.65 12.27 17.03
N ALA A 108 5.74 13.58 17.29
CA ALA A 108 4.81 14.31 18.15
C ALA A 108 4.05 15.33 17.31
N THR A 109 2.72 15.24 17.31
CA THR A 109 1.88 16.17 16.57
C THR A 109 1.16 17.11 17.53
N PHE A 110 1.31 18.40 17.28
CA PHE A 110 0.56 19.47 17.89
C PHE A 110 -0.34 20.10 16.82
N VAL A 111 -1.60 20.32 17.13
CA VAL A 111 -2.55 21.02 16.25
C VAL A 111 -2.94 22.35 16.87
N SER A 112 -3.17 23.37 16.04
CA SER A 112 -3.65 24.66 16.54
C SER A 112 -5.01 24.45 17.21
N ALA A 113 -5.17 24.98 18.42
CA ALA A 113 -6.46 25.11 19.07
C ALA A 113 -7.25 26.21 18.34
N THR A 114 -7.68 25.92 17.11
CA THR A 114 -8.59 26.78 16.37
C THR A 114 -9.82 26.95 17.26
N SER A 115 -10.12 28.19 17.63
CA SER A 115 -11.35 28.54 18.34
C SER A 115 -12.54 27.97 17.58
N GLY A 116 -13.00 26.79 17.99
CA GLY A 116 -14.28 26.25 17.58
C GLY A 116 -15.32 27.22 18.04
N GLY A 117 -15.82 28.05 17.13
CA GLY A 117 -17.03 28.83 17.29
C GLY A 117 -18.24 27.90 17.34
N GLY A 118 -18.29 27.05 18.36
CA GLY A 118 -19.55 26.57 18.91
C GLY A 118 -20.08 27.68 19.81
N GLY A 119 -20.96 28.52 19.28
CA GLY A 119 -21.77 29.39 20.11
C GLY A 119 -22.83 28.56 20.83
N PRO A 120 -23.00 28.67 22.16
CA PRO A 120 -24.25 28.35 22.81
C PRO A 120 -25.29 29.40 22.41
N GLY A 121 -26.53 28.97 22.17
CA GLY A 121 -27.63 29.89 21.86
C GLY A 121 -27.92 30.84 23.01
N ASP A 122 -28.31 32.06 22.65
CA ASP A 122 -29.07 32.96 23.50
C ASP A 122 -30.05 33.75 22.63
N ASP A 123 -31.27 33.82 23.13
CA ASP A 123 -32.46 34.32 22.45
C ASP A 123 -32.63 35.82 22.70
N GLY A 124 -33.02 36.54 21.64
CA GLY A 124 -33.86 37.75 21.74
C GLY A 124 -33.15 39.11 21.81
N GLY A 125 -33.54 40.01 20.89
CA GLY A 125 -33.30 41.45 21.09
C GLY A 125 -33.17 42.33 19.84
N ILE A 126 -34.29 42.54 19.15
CA ILE A 126 -34.71 43.72 18.35
C ILE A 126 -33.81 44.98 18.43
N SER A 127 -33.38 45.54 17.27
CA SER A 127 -33.66 46.93 16.83
C SER A 127 -32.91 47.31 15.54
N GLN A 128 -33.58 48.14 14.74
CA GLN A 128 -33.24 48.65 13.40
C GLN A 128 -32.18 49.77 13.39
N ASP A 129 -31.83 50.15 12.14
CA ASP A 129 -31.26 51.42 11.63
C ASP A 129 -29.88 51.18 10.96
N GLY A 130 -29.54 51.53 9.71
CA GLY A 130 -30.17 52.27 8.62
C GLY A 130 -29.06 52.85 7.71
N GLY A 131 -29.22 52.78 6.37
CA GLY A 131 -28.47 53.55 5.34
C GLY A 131 -27.03 53.05 5.01
N GLY A 132 -26.53 52.97 3.77
CA GLY A 132 -26.87 53.61 2.50
C GLY A 132 -25.60 54.28 1.93
N GLY A 133 -25.15 53.94 0.71
CA GLY A 133 -24.13 54.73 0.00
C GLY A 133 -23.27 54.00 -1.03
N SER A 134 -23.55 54.25 -2.32
CA SER A 134 -22.67 53.96 -3.46
C SER A 134 -21.58 55.03 -3.65
N GLY A 135 -20.45 54.67 -4.25
CA GLY A 135 -19.50 55.61 -4.86
C GLY A 135 -18.17 54.95 -5.22
N GLY A 136 -17.79 54.96 -6.50
CA GLY A 136 -16.55 54.37 -7.01
C GLY A 136 -15.40 55.37 -7.20
N GLY A 137 -14.24 54.84 -7.61
CA GLY A 137 -13.17 55.60 -8.29
C GLY A 137 -11.74 55.29 -7.85
N GLY A 138 -10.99 54.59 -8.72
CA GLY A 138 -9.59 54.90 -9.08
C GLY A 138 -8.45 54.55 -8.10
N PRO A 139 -7.22 54.30 -8.60
CA PRO A 139 -6.26 53.39 -7.97
C PRO A 139 -5.26 54.10 -7.06
N GLY A 140 -4.81 53.37 -6.03
CA GLY A 140 -3.70 53.75 -5.17
C GLY A 140 -3.01 52.48 -4.69
N GLU A 141 -1.76 52.33 -5.09
CA GLU A 141 -0.85 51.28 -4.68
C GLU A 141 -0.43 51.46 -3.20
N ASP A 142 0.01 50.34 -2.63
CA ASP A 142 0.78 50.15 -1.40
C ASP A 142 0.02 50.13 -0.06
N GLY A 143 -0.12 48.92 0.50
CA GLY A 143 -0.51 48.75 1.89
C GLY A 143 -0.90 47.33 2.33
N GLY A 144 0.00 46.35 2.15
CA GLY A 144 0.07 45.13 2.97
C GLY A 144 -1.17 44.22 3.02
N THR A 145 -1.34 43.35 2.02
CA THR A 145 -2.01 42.06 2.28
C THR A 145 -1.11 41.25 3.21
N ALA A 146 -1.64 40.87 4.37
CA ALA A 146 -1.09 39.77 5.14
C ALA A 146 -0.90 38.58 4.19
N GLN A 147 0.36 38.29 3.86
CA GLN A 147 0.73 36.94 3.46
C GLN A 147 0.47 36.10 4.70
N ASP A 148 -0.62 35.34 4.70
CA ASP A 148 -0.70 34.16 5.56
C ASP A 148 0.54 33.34 5.23
N GLY A 149 1.47 33.34 6.18
CA GLY A 149 2.79 32.75 6.04
C GLY A 149 2.62 31.28 5.71
N GLY A 150 2.93 30.91 4.46
CA GLY A 150 3.22 29.54 4.11
C GLY A 150 4.32 29.05 5.05
N SER A 151 4.01 28.03 5.85
CA SER A 151 5.01 27.34 6.67
C SER A 151 6.15 26.86 5.78
N PRO A 152 7.41 27.13 6.11
CA PRO A 152 8.54 26.55 5.39
C PRO A 152 8.65 25.06 5.78
N GLY A 153 8.44 24.14 4.82
CA GLY A 153 9.02 22.78 4.88
C GLY A 153 8.12 21.57 5.22
N GLY A 154 6.78 21.64 5.13
CA GLY A 154 5.88 20.53 5.53
C GLY A 154 5.10 19.86 4.39
N PHE A 155 4.78 18.56 4.53
CA PHE A 155 3.78 17.86 3.71
C PHE A 155 2.38 18.36 4.04
N ALA A 156 1.56 18.62 3.02
CA ALA A 156 0.18 19.06 3.16
C ALA A 156 -0.77 18.21 2.29
N ILE A 157 -1.97 17.98 2.81
CA ILE A 157 -3.04 17.30 2.09
C ILE A 157 -4.28 18.20 2.09
N ASP A 158 -4.70 18.62 0.91
CA ASP A 158 -5.82 19.53 0.72
C ASP A 158 -6.98 18.83 0.02
N LEU A 159 -8.18 19.02 0.55
CA LEU A 159 -9.42 18.47 0.02
C LEU A 159 -10.21 19.55 -0.70
N HIS A 160 -10.54 19.33 -1.97
CA HIS A 160 -11.28 20.27 -2.82
C HIS A 160 -12.59 19.63 -3.27
N PRO A 161 -13.62 19.54 -2.40
CA PRO A 161 -14.90 18.95 -2.76
C PRO A 161 -15.69 19.83 -3.74
N THR A 162 -16.46 19.21 -4.61
CA THR A 162 -17.46 19.90 -5.44
C THR A 162 -18.85 19.81 -4.79
N ASN A 163 -19.78 20.64 -5.27
CA ASN A 163 -21.20 20.57 -4.91
C ASN A 163 -22.03 19.77 -5.92
N ALA A 164 -21.38 18.94 -6.75
CA ALA A 164 -22.07 18.17 -7.78
C ALA A 164 -23.06 17.18 -7.16
N GLN A 165 -24.19 17.00 -7.83
CA GLN A 165 -25.23 16.08 -7.37
C GLN A 165 -24.68 14.65 -7.31
N GLY A 166 -25.02 13.91 -6.25
CA GLY A 166 -24.58 12.52 -6.05
C GLY A 166 -23.24 12.38 -5.31
N CYS A 167 -22.49 13.47 -5.09
CA CYS A 167 -21.17 13.42 -4.45
C CYS A 167 -21.17 13.34 -2.92
N LYS A 168 -22.35 13.29 -2.29
CA LYS A 168 -22.47 13.20 -0.83
C LYS A 168 -21.80 11.92 -0.32
N GLY A 169 -20.78 12.09 0.52
CA GLY A 169 -20.02 10.98 1.11
C GLY A 169 -19.02 10.33 0.15
N ILE A 170 -18.69 10.96 -0.98
CA ILE A 170 -17.61 10.50 -1.86
C ILE A 170 -16.27 11.14 -1.45
N MET A 171 -16.23 12.47 -1.36
CA MET A 171 -15.07 13.16 -0.80
C MET A 171 -14.97 12.93 0.70
N PRO A 172 -13.77 12.64 1.23
CA PRO A 172 -13.58 12.57 2.67
C PRO A 172 -13.84 13.96 3.29
N SER A 173 -14.34 13.98 4.54
CA SER A 173 -14.56 15.24 5.28
C SER A 173 -13.28 15.81 5.87
N SER A 174 -12.26 14.99 6.04
CA SER A 174 -10.95 15.32 6.60
C SER A 174 -9.92 14.31 6.11
N ALA A 175 -8.67 14.73 6.00
CA ALA A 175 -7.57 13.81 5.77
C ALA A 175 -7.08 13.23 7.12
N PRO A 176 -6.89 11.90 7.24
CA PRO A 176 -6.28 11.31 8.40
C PRO A 176 -4.79 11.69 8.46
N VAL A 177 -4.22 11.67 9.67
CA VAL A 177 -2.76 11.77 9.83
C VAL A 177 -2.12 10.55 9.17
N PRO A 178 -1.16 10.72 8.23
CA PRO A 178 -0.50 9.58 7.61
C PRO A 178 0.37 8.84 8.63
N ARG A 179 0.48 7.52 8.46
CA ARG A 179 1.53 6.73 9.12
C ARG A 179 2.72 6.64 8.19
N SER A 180 3.93 6.82 8.71
CA SER A 180 5.15 6.63 7.95
C SER A 180 5.65 5.19 8.09
N ILE A 181 6.06 4.59 6.98
CA ILE A 181 6.80 3.34 6.93
C ILE A 181 8.12 3.56 6.20
N SER A 182 9.22 3.09 6.78
CA SER A 182 10.55 3.12 6.14
C SER A 182 10.87 1.73 5.62
N LEU A 183 11.17 1.62 4.33
CA LEU A 183 11.58 0.38 3.70
C LEU A 183 13.08 0.47 3.37
N GLU A 184 13.86 -0.41 3.98
CA GLU A 184 15.29 -0.56 3.71
C GLU A 184 15.53 -1.54 2.55
N LEU A 185 16.14 -1.04 1.49
CA LEU A 185 16.54 -1.79 0.30
C LEU A 185 18.05 -1.97 0.30
N LYS A 186 18.52 -3.17 0.66
CA LYS A 186 19.96 -3.49 0.64
C LYS A 186 20.44 -3.79 -0.79
N TYR A 187 21.17 -2.84 -1.37
CA TYR A 187 21.95 -3.02 -2.59
C TYR A 187 23.29 -3.68 -2.27
N SER A 188 23.27 -5.00 -2.08
CA SER A 188 24.50 -5.78 -2.06
C SER A 188 24.87 -6.21 -3.48
N THR A 189 26.09 -5.90 -3.91
CA THR A 189 26.69 -6.44 -5.15
C THR A 189 26.83 -7.97 -5.16
N SER A 190 26.59 -8.64 -4.02
CA SER A 190 26.55 -10.10 -3.89
C SER A 190 25.16 -10.70 -3.61
N GLN A 191 24.14 -9.90 -3.26
CA GLN A 191 22.79 -10.39 -2.91
C GLN A 191 21.65 -9.81 -3.77
N GLY A 192 21.96 -8.97 -4.75
CA GLY A 192 21.10 -8.69 -5.92
C GLY A 192 19.61 -8.51 -5.64
N ASN A 193 19.23 -7.83 -4.55
CA ASN A 193 17.82 -7.59 -4.22
C ASN A 193 17.34 -6.32 -4.92
N TRP A 194 16.68 -6.45 -6.06
CA TRP A 194 16.07 -5.34 -6.79
C TRP A 194 14.62 -5.18 -6.35
N PHE A 195 14.21 -3.94 -6.12
CA PHE A 195 12.86 -3.58 -5.75
C PHE A 195 12.02 -3.35 -7.03
N ASP A 196 11.00 -4.17 -7.26
CA ASP A 196 10.23 -4.18 -8.54
C ASP A 196 8.84 -3.53 -8.39
N GLY A 197 8.29 -3.44 -7.17
CA GLY A 197 6.97 -2.82 -6.95
C GLY A 197 6.49 -2.79 -5.50
N LEU A 198 5.48 -1.94 -5.25
CA LEU A 198 4.78 -1.81 -3.97
C LEU A 198 3.28 -1.82 -4.17
N SER A 199 2.57 -2.28 -3.15
CA SER A 199 1.12 -2.18 -3.06
C SER A 199 0.68 -2.11 -1.61
N VAL A 200 -0.53 -1.65 -1.38
CA VAL A 200 -1.14 -1.53 -0.06
C VAL A 200 -2.50 -2.21 -0.07
N ASP A 201 -2.83 -2.95 0.98
CA ASP A 201 -4.15 -3.57 1.10
C ASP A 201 -5.17 -2.59 1.74
N GLY A 202 -6.41 -3.05 1.90
CA GLY A 202 -7.46 -2.25 2.52
C GLY A 202 -7.33 -2.07 4.03
N LEU A 203 -6.44 -2.81 4.68
CA LEU A 203 -6.18 -2.73 6.12
C LEU A 203 -4.96 -1.86 6.44
N GLY A 204 -4.15 -1.52 5.43
CA GLY A 204 -2.97 -0.68 5.51
C GLY A 204 -1.66 -1.47 5.59
N ASP A 205 -1.70 -2.80 5.45
CA ASP A 205 -0.47 -3.56 5.26
C ASP A 205 0.13 -3.22 3.88
N VAL A 206 1.45 -3.24 3.80
CA VAL A 206 2.22 -2.83 2.63
C VAL A 206 3.01 -4.03 2.12
N ALA A 207 2.79 -4.44 0.88
CA ALA A 207 3.56 -5.49 0.24
C ALA A 207 4.61 -4.89 -0.69
N ALA A 208 5.86 -5.30 -0.52
CA ALA A 208 6.99 -4.93 -1.36
C ALA A 208 7.52 -6.16 -2.10
N GLU A 209 7.71 -6.02 -3.41
CA GLU A 209 8.31 -7.04 -4.26
C GLU A 209 9.83 -6.92 -4.26
N PHE A 210 10.50 -8.03 -3.95
CA PHE A 210 11.95 -8.18 -4.01
C PHE A 210 12.32 -9.26 -5.03
N ASN A 211 13.24 -8.95 -5.91
CA ASN A 211 13.85 -9.88 -6.86
C ASN A 211 15.30 -10.18 -6.43
N SER A 212 15.70 -11.44 -6.29
CA SER A 212 17.08 -11.80 -5.90
C SER A 212 17.85 -12.50 -7.04
N ASP A 213 18.96 -11.90 -7.50
CA ASP A 213 19.87 -12.50 -8.50
C ASP A 213 21.03 -13.32 -7.85
N HIS A 214 20.80 -14.08 -6.76
CA HIS A 214 21.88 -14.77 -6.05
C HIS A 214 22.13 -16.19 -6.56
N SER A 215 23.40 -16.56 -6.78
CA SER A 215 23.85 -17.91 -7.20
C SER A 215 23.54 -19.09 -6.26
N ASP A 216 23.20 -18.83 -4.99
CA ASP A 216 22.88 -19.87 -3.99
C ASP A 216 21.38 -20.14 -3.90
N TYR A 217 20.58 -19.32 -4.60
CA TYR A 217 19.18 -19.54 -4.87
C TYR A 217 19.04 -19.82 -6.36
N PRO A 218 18.09 -20.66 -6.80
CA PRO A 218 17.76 -20.71 -8.21
C PRO A 218 17.37 -19.28 -8.64
N SER A 219 17.82 -18.88 -9.83
CA SER A 219 17.89 -17.49 -10.33
C SER A 219 16.54 -16.82 -10.64
N ASP A 220 15.49 -17.16 -9.90
CA ASP A 220 14.08 -16.93 -10.23
C ASP A 220 13.16 -16.68 -9.01
N GLU A 221 13.65 -16.74 -7.76
CA GLU A 221 12.80 -16.55 -6.58
C GLU A 221 12.55 -15.08 -6.22
N ARG A 222 11.67 -14.44 -6.99
CA ARG A 222 10.96 -13.25 -6.54
C ARG A 222 10.16 -13.56 -5.25
N ARG A 223 10.06 -12.59 -4.34
CA ARG A 223 9.22 -12.68 -3.14
C ARG A 223 8.52 -11.37 -2.83
N LEU A 224 7.32 -11.48 -2.28
CA LEU A 224 6.64 -10.38 -1.61
C LEU A 224 6.95 -10.43 -0.11
N VAL A 225 7.39 -9.31 0.45
CA VAL A 225 7.48 -9.11 1.90
C VAL A 225 6.40 -8.14 2.31
N ILE A 226 5.69 -8.48 3.38
CA ILE A 226 4.50 -7.76 3.81
C ILE A 226 4.79 -7.14 5.15
N TYR A 227 4.59 -5.83 5.22
CA TYR A 227 4.89 -4.99 6.35
C TYR A 227 3.59 -4.46 6.93
N ASP A 228 3.50 -4.44 8.25
CA ASP A 228 2.50 -3.62 8.91
C ASP A 228 2.88 -2.14 8.89
N LEU A 229 1.95 -1.31 9.32
CA LEU A 229 2.12 0.14 9.40
C LEU A 229 3.14 0.61 10.45
N ASP A 230 3.65 -0.29 11.30
CA ASP A 230 4.73 -0.01 12.25
C ASP A 230 6.10 -0.40 11.67
N GLY A 231 6.14 -0.87 10.41
CA GLY A 231 7.34 -1.34 9.71
C GLY A 231 7.74 -2.77 10.06
N GLY A 232 6.92 -3.49 10.85
CA GLY A 232 7.14 -4.88 11.20
C GLY A 232 6.81 -5.80 10.03
N VAL A 233 7.67 -6.80 9.78
CA VAL A 233 7.37 -7.84 8.79
C VAL A 233 6.32 -8.80 9.37
N VAL A 234 5.14 -8.83 8.74
CA VAL A 234 3.99 -9.66 9.14
C VAL A 234 3.75 -10.83 8.19
N GLY A 235 4.39 -10.86 7.03
CA GLY A 235 4.25 -11.95 6.08
C GLY A 235 5.31 -11.96 4.99
N GLN A 236 5.50 -13.13 4.39
CA GLN A 236 6.26 -13.29 3.14
C GLN A 236 5.55 -14.30 2.24
N VAL A 237 5.52 -14.01 0.95
CA VAL A 237 4.85 -14.83 -0.07
C VAL A 237 5.81 -15.04 -1.25
N PRO A 238 5.99 -16.27 -1.75
CA PRO A 238 6.78 -16.49 -2.96
C PRO A 238 6.16 -15.82 -4.19
N GLY A 239 6.96 -15.52 -5.21
CA GLY A 239 6.52 -14.90 -6.46
C GLY A 239 6.72 -13.39 -6.51
N GLY A 240 6.40 -12.80 -7.67
CA GLY A 240 6.70 -11.40 -7.97
C GLY A 240 5.48 -10.54 -8.26
N PHE A 241 4.52 -11.05 -9.04
CA PHE A 241 3.43 -10.19 -9.52
C PHE A 241 2.47 -9.80 -8.41
N LEU A 242 2.67 -8.59 -7.88
CA LEU A 242 1.92 -8.03 -6.77
C LEU A 242 0.57 -7.46 -7.24
N LYS A 243 -0.52 -7.89 -6.60
CA LYS A 243 -1.83 -7.22 -6.70
C LYS A 243 -2.46 -7.04 -5.32
N SER A 244 -2.95 -5.82 -5.04
CA SER A 244 -3.74 -5.51 -3.85
C SER A 244 -5.14 -6.16 -3.92
N GLN A 245 -5.58 -6.68 -2.79
CA GLN A 245 -6.95 -7.13 -2.53
C GLN A 245 -7.50 -6.40 -1.29
N PRO A 246 -8.84 -6.36 -1.11
CA PRO A 246 -9.47 -5.68 0.03
C PRO A 246 -8.90 -6.05 1.40
N ASP A 247 -8.47 -7.30 1.59
CA ASP A 247 -7.97 -7.85 2.85
C ASP A 247 -6.61 -8.54 2.71
N GLY A 248 -5.83 -8.18 1.68
CA GLY A 248 -4.46 -8.68 1.53
C GLY A 248 -3.90 -8.57 0.11
N PHE A 249 -3.19 -9.62 -0.33
CA PHE A 249 -2.39 -9.58 -1.56
C PHE A 249 -2.42 -10.89 -2.33
N LEU A 250 -2.26 -10.78 -3.65
CA LEU A 250 -1.91 -11.90 -4.52
C LEU A 250 -0.47 -11.79 -5.02
N SER A 251 0.17 -12.95 -5.15
CA SER A 251 1.47 -13.14 -5.78
C SER A 251 1.40 -14.27 -6.79
N HIS A 252 1.91 -14.05 -8.00
CA HIS A 252 2.07 -15.13 -8.97
C HIS A 252 3.54 -15.52 -9.11
N ARG A 253 3.81 -16.83 -9.05
CA ARG A 253 5.09 -17.44 -9.40
C ARG A 253 4.91 -18.23 -10.68
N THR A 254 5.55 -17.77 -11.74
CA THR A 254 5.60 -18.48 -13.01
C THR A 254 6.58 -19.65 -12.92
N ALA A 255 6.25 -20.80 -13.51
CA ALA A 255 7.19 -21.90 -13.68
C ALA A 255 8.29 -21.51 -14.68
N VAL A 256 9.56 -21.64 -14.29
CA VAL A 256 10.72 -21.35 -15.15
C VAL A 256 11.49 -22.60 -15.54
N ASP A 257 11.37 -23.69 -14.76
CA ASP A 257 12.11 -24.94 -14.97
C ASP A 257 11.22 -26.17 -15.11
N TYR A 258 11.81 -27.24 -15.67
CA TYR A 258 11.17 -28.54 -15.85
C TYR A 258 10.61 -29.08 -14.53
N GLY A 259 9.30 -29.36 -14.51
CA GLY A 259 8.61 -29.93 -13.35
C GLY A 259 8.11 -28.91 -12.33
N GLN A 260 8.33 -27.61 -12.56
CA GLN A 260 7.70 -26.55 -11.78
C GLN A 260 6.24 -26.30 -12.22
N ALA A 261 5.46 -25.66 -11.34
CA ALA A 261 4.06 -25.30 -11.54
C ALA A 261 3.86 -23.79 -11.45
N ASP A 262 3.01 -23.22 -12.31
CA ASP A 262 2.51 -21.86 -12.14
C ASP A 262 1.67 -21.80 -10.86
N THR A 263 2.06 -20.95 -9.91
CA THR A 263 1.43 -20.90 -8.59
C THR A 263 0.93 -19.50 -8.28
N LEU A 264 -0.36 -19.35 -7.99
CA LEU A 264 -0.95 -18.10 -7.50
C LEU A 264 -1.14 -18.17 -5.99
N TYR A 265 -0.27 -17.51 -5.25
CA TYR A 265 -0.37 -17.36 -3.81
C TYR A 265 -1.30 -16.21 -3.45
N GLY A 266 -2.02 -16.37 -2.34
CA GLY A 266 -2.66 -15.24 -1.67
C GLY A 266 -2.17 -15.11 -0.24
N TRP A 267 -2.38 -13.94 0.32
CA TRP A 267 -2.06 -13.64 1.71
C TRP A 267 -3.13 -12.77 2.31
N THR A 268 -3.49 -13.08 3.56
CA THR A 268 -4.34 -12.25 4.42
C THR A 268 -3.79 -12.31 5.84
N ARG A 269 -4.14 -11.33 6.70
CA ARG A 269 -3.71 -11.33 8.10
C ARG A 269 -4.34 -12.42 8.96
N SER A 270 -5.58 -12.82 8.63
CA SER A 270 -6.34 -13.84 9.37
C SER A 270 -5.93 -15.27 9.04
N ALA A 271 -5.29 -15.48 7.89
CA ALA A 271 -4.81 -16.78 7.47
C ALA A 271 -3.70 -16.58 6.44
N SER A 272 -2.51 -17.12 6.72
CA SER A 272 -1.44 -17.30 5.74
C SER A 272 -1.84 -18.40 4.73
N ASN A 273 -2.97 -18.22 4.03
CA ASN A 273 -3.48 -19.18 3.06
C ASN A 273 -2.75 -18.95 1.74
N SER A 274 -1.59 -19.58 1.57
CA SER A 274 -1.05 -19.78 0.24
C SER A 274 -2.02 -20.68 -0.52
N LEU A 275 -2.77 -20.12 -1.48
CA LEU A 275 -3.30 -20.94 -2.55
C LEU A 275 -2.08 -21.47 -3.32
N ILE A 276 -1.85 -22.77 -3.27
CA ILE A 276 -0.92 -23.42 -4.18
C ILE A 276 -1.81 -23.92 -5.31
N LEU A 277 -1.86 -23.19 -6.43
CA LEU A 277 -2.36 -23.77 -7.69
C LEU A 277 -1.32 -24.79 -8.15
N ASP A 278 -1.25 -25.93 -7.48
CA ASP A 278 -0.24 -26.94 -7.77
C ASP A 278 -0.65 -27.70 -9.03
N ARG A 279 -0.08 -27.36 -10.19
CA ARG A 279 -0.04 -28.28 -11.32
C ARG A 279 1.24 -28.19 -12.12
N ALA A 280 2.05 -29.23 -11.96
CA ALA A 280 3.24 -29.51 -12.75
C ALA A 280 2.91 -29.62 -14.24
N ILE A 281 3.66 -28.91 -15.08
CA ILE A 281 3.65 -29.14 -16.54
C ILE A 281 4.49 -30.40 -16.82
N PRO A 282 3.90 -31.51 -17.31
CA PRO A 282 4.69 -32.64 -17.74
C PRO A 282 5.09 -32.41 -19.21
N ASN A 283 6.36 -32.01 -19.44
CA ASN A 283 7.08 -32.10 -20.73
C ASN A 283 6.77 -30.99 -21.79
N PRO A 284 7.69 -30.66 -22.74
CA PRO A 284 7.91 -29.32 -23.28
C PRO A 284 7.46 -29.22 -24.75
N ALA A 285 6.58 -30.12 -25.20
CA ALA A 285 6.07 -30.09 -26.55
C ALA A 285 4.82 -29.21 -26.60
N TYR A 286 5.03 -27.88 -26.54
CA TYR A 286 4.08 -26.87 -27.00
C TYR A 286 2.69 -26.86 -26.34
N VAL A 287 2.60 -26.71 -25.02
CA VAL A 287 1.34 -26.28 -24.39
C VAL A 287 1.57 -24.99 -23.61
N THR A 288 1.53 -23.89 -24.35
CA THR A 288 1.53 -22.51 -23.84
C THR A 288 0.16 -22.17 -23.25
N PHE A 289 -0.26 -22.77 -22.14
CA PHE A 289 -1.48 -22.35 -21.45
C PHE A 289 -1.33 -22.50 -19.93
N GLY A 290 -0.76 -21.48 -19.31
CA GLY A 290 -0.70 -21.29 -17.85
C GLY A 290 -2.03 -20.81 -17.29
N CYS A 291 -2.16 -20.86 -15.96
CA CYS A 291 -3.31 -20.27 -15.28
C CYS A 291 -3.40 -18.76 -15.57
N GLN A 292 -4.58 -18.27 -15.88
CA GLN A 292 -4.91 -16.85 -15.89
C GLN A 292 -5.77 -16.56 -14.66
N TYR A 293 -5.60 -15.38 -14.10
CA TYR A 293 -6.42 -14.93 -12.99
C TYR A 293 -6.75 -13.47 -13.17
N ALA A 294 -7.86 -13.07 -12.59
CA ALA A 294 -8.20 -11.68 -12.51
C ALA A 294 -8.92 -11.37 -11.21
N LEU A 295 -8.73 -10.14 -10.75
CA LEU A 295 -9.32 -9.64 -9.54
C LEU A 295 -10.64 -8.96 -9.90
N PRO A 296 -11.78 -9.52 -9.48
CA PRO A 296 -13.03 -8.79 -9.59
C PRO A 296 -12.97 -7.57 -8.65
N PRO A 297 -13.71 -6.51 -8.97
CA PRO A 297 -13.62 -5.23 -8.26
C PRO A 297 -14.12 -5.24 -6.81
N ILE A 298 -14.84 -6.29 -6.40
CA ILE A 298 -15.43 -6.38 -5.05
C ILE A 298 -14.53 -7.17 -4.09
N SER A 299 -14.19 -8.41 -4.41
CA SER A 299 -13.33 -9.27 -3.56
C SER A 299 -12.98 -10.60 -4.23
N GLY A 300 -11.88 -11.21 -3.76
CA GLY A 300 -11.47 -12.55 -4.18
C GLY A 300 -10.67 -12.57 -5.47
N ALA A 301 -10.59 -13.74 -6.10
CA ALA A 301 -9.89 -13.95 -7.36
C ALA A 301 -10.68 -14.95 -8.22
N LEU A 302 -10.86 -14.63 -9.49
CA LEU A 302 -11.33 -15.61 -10.45
C LEU A 302 -10.11 -16.21 -11.15
N VAL A 303 -10.01 -17.53 -11.13
CA VAL A 303 -8.88 -18.25 -11.70
C VAL A 303 -9.40 -19.17 -12.81
N GLN A 304 -8.83 -19.00 -13.99
CA GLN A 304 -8.98 -19.90 -15.11
C GLN A 304 -7.68 -20.68 -15.30
N CYS A 305 -7.74 -22.00 -15.37
CA CYS A 305 -6.57 -22.80 -15.68
C CYS A 305 -6.93 -23.91 -16.65
N TRP A 306 -5.92 -24.38 -17.37
CA TRP A 306 -6.01 -25.64 -18.10
C TRP A 306 -5.56 -26.81 -17.22
N GLY A 307 -6.20 -27.95 -17.40
CA GLY A 307 -5.83 -29.19 -16.74
C GLY A 307 -5.94 -30.40 -17.65
N ALA A 308 -4.92 -31.26 -17.63
CA ALA A 308 -4.84 -32.44 -18.50
C ALA A 308 -6.11 -33.32 -18.49
N ASP A 309 -6.71 -33.53 -17.32
CA ASP A 309 -7.91 -34.38 -17.16
C ASP A 309 -9.22 -33.59 -17.13
N ALA A 310 -9.14 -32.27 -16.99
CA ALA A 310 -10.27 -31.40 -16.66
C ALA A 310 -10.51 -30.31 -17.69
N GLY A 311 -9.76 -30.27 -18.79
CA GLY A 311 -9.83 -29.20 -19.79
C GLY A 311 -9.55 -27.82 -19.19
N THR A 312 -10.00 -26.78 -19.89
CA THR A 312 -10.00 -25.42 -19.35
C THR A 312 -11.16 -25.25 -18.38
N TRP A 313 -10.85 -24.84 -17.17
CA TRP A 313 -11.83 -24.65 -16.10
C TRP A 313 -11.67 -23.29 -15.46
N LEU A 314 -12.73 -22.88 -14.77
CA LEU A 314 -12.85 -21.64 -14.06
C LEU A 314 -13.31 -21.89 -12.63
N GLN A 315 -12.72 -21.18 -11.66
CA GLN A 315 -13.11 -21.26 -10.26
C GLN A 315 -12.93 -19.90 -9.57
N TYR A 316 -13.96 -19.49 -8.82
CA TYR A 316 -13.88 -18.32 -7.95
C TYR A 316 -13.26 -18.70 -6.61
N TYR A 317 -12.42 -17.82 -6.08
CA TYR A 317 -11.83 -17.86 -4.76
C TYR A 317 -12.26 -16.61 -4.02
N ASP A 318 -12.69 -16.75 -2.77
CA ASP A 318 -13.03 -15.60 -1.94
C ASP A 318 -11.79 -14.82 -1.48
N GLU A 319 -12.01 -13.76 -0.71
CA GLU A 319 -10.94 -12.91 -0.15
C GLU A 319 -9.98 -13.64 0.81
N SER A 320 -10.41 -14.77 1.38
CA SER A 320 -9.58 -15.65 2.19
C SER A 320 -8.89 -16.75 1.38
N MET A 321 -9.01 -16.66 0.05
CA MET A 321 -8.53 -17.62 -0.94
C MET A 321 -9.15 -19.01 -0.79
N GLN A 322 -10.35 -19.09 -0.22
CA GLN A 322 -11.09 -20.35 -0.21
C GLN A 322 -11.78 -20.54 -1.56
N PRO A 323 -11.60 -21.70 -2.22
CA PRO A 323 -12.28 -21.98 -3.47
C PRO A 323 -13.78 -22.12 -3.24
N SER A 324 -14.56 -21.54 -4.13
CA SER A 324 -15.96 -21.92 -4.31
C SER A 324 -16.07 -23.44 -4.55
N SER A 325 -17.17 -24.02 -4.08
CA SER A 325 -17.42 -25.47 -4.22
C SER A 325 -17.58 -25.94 -5.67
N THR A 326 -17.79 -25.00 -6.60
CA THR A 326 -18.07 -25.29 -8.00
C THR A 326 -16.86 -24.91 -8.85
N ARG A 327 -16.43 -25.83 -9.71
CA ARG A 327 -15.47 -25.58 -10.76
C ARG A 327 -16.20 -25.69 -12.10
N ASN A 328 -16.29 -24.59 -12.82
CA ASN A 328 -17.03 -24.49 -14.07
C ASN A 328 -16.14 -24.84 -15.25
N GLN A 329 -16.67 -25.59 -16.21
CA GLN A 329 -15.97 -26.00 -17.42
C GLN A 329 -16.17 -24.95 -18.52
N ILE A 330 -15.11 -24.57 -19.22
CA ILE A 330 -15.20 -23.67 -20.38
C ILE A 330 -15.22 -24.54 -21.64
N PRO A 331 -16.34 -24.60 -22.40
CA PRO A 331 -16.57 -25.59 -23.45
C PRO A 331 -15.52 -25.64 -24.59
N ASP A 332 -14.80 -24.55 -24.86
CA ASP A 332 -13.98 -24.44 -26.07
C ASP A 332 -12.49 -24.11 -25.79
N GLY A 333 -12.02 -24.30 -24.56
CA GLY A 333 -10.60 -24.09 -24.25
C GLY A 333 -10.13 -22.62 -24.31
N GLY A 334 -11.05 -21.68 -24.52
CA GLY A 334 -10.77 -20.26 -24.66
C GLY A 334 -10.06 -19.65 -23.45
N THR A 335 -9.34 -18.56 -23.67
CA THR A 335 -8.55 -17.84 -22.66
C THR A 335 -9.32 -16.65 -22.09
N LEU A 336 -9.02 -16.27 -20.85
CA LEU A 336 -9.58 -15.08 -20.22
C LEU A 336 -9.05 -13.84 -20.95
N ALA A 337 -9.96 -13.11 -21.62
CA ALA A 337 -9.65 -11.85 -22.27
C ALA A 337 -9.80 -10.67 -21.29
N ALA A 338 -10.86 -10.69 -20.47
CA ALA A 338 -11.11 -9.72 -19.41
C ALA A 338 -12.16 -10.21 -18.40
N ILE A 339 -12.25 -9.57 -17.23
CA ILE A 339 -13.24 -9.86 -16.17
C ILE A 339 -13.85 -8.57 -15.64
N ASP A 340 -15.12 -8.57 -15.26
CA ASP A 340 -15.74 -7.53 -14.46
C ASP A 340 -16.60 -8.13 -13.33
N GLU A 341 -17.40 -7.30 -12.65
CA GLU A 341 -18.33 -7.76 -11.61
C GLU A 341 -19.51 -8.61 -12.11
N ARG A 342 -19.77 -8.65 -13.42
CA ARG A 342 -20.90 -9.34 -14.03
C ARG A 342 -20.50 -10.68 -14.65
N GLY A 343 -19.23 -10.86 -14.98
CA GLY A 343 -18.71 -12.09 -15.54
C GLY A 343 -17.35 -11.88 -16.18
N MET A 344 -17.14 -12.53 -17.32
CA MET A 344 -15.89 -12.47 -18.05
C MET A 344 -16.12 -12.44 -19.55
N VAL A 345 -15.08 -12.02 -20.26
CA VAL A 345 -14.97 -12.18 -21.70
C VAL A 345 -13.94 -13.26 -21.98
N ILE A 346 -14.36 -14.29 -22.70
CA ILE A 346 -13.51 -15.40 -23.15
C ILE A 346 -13.14 -15.18 -24.61
N GLU A 347 -11.87 -15.42 -24.94
CA GLU A 347 -11.34 -15.48 -26.29
C GLU A 347 -11.17 -16.95 -26.72
N ASP A 348 -11.92 -17.37 -27.72
CA ASP A 348 -11.88 -18.72 -28.29
C ASP A 348 -11.41 -18.69 -29.75
N GLY A 349 -10.10 -18.90 -29.94
CA GLY A 349 -9.48 -18.76 -31.26
C GLY A 349 -9.37 -17.30 -31.74
N PRO A 350 -8.93 -17.08 -32.99
CA PRO A 350 -8.66 -15.73 -33.47
C PRO A 350 -9.96 -14.94 -33.66
N SER A 351 -10.25 -14.07 -32.69
CA SER A 351 -11.34 -13.07 -32.71
C SER A 351 -12.76 -13.57 -32.40
N ASP A 352 -12.97 -14.77 -31.83
CA ASP A 352 -14.27 -15.07 -31.19
C ASP A 352 -14.20 -14.72 -29.71
N LEU A 353 -14.75 -13.55 -29.37
CA LEU A 353 -14.87 -13.08 -27.99
C LEU A 353 -16.32 -13.22 -27.54
N TYR A 354 -16.59 -13.67 -26.32
CA TYR A 354 -17.97 -13.72 -25.80
C TYR A 354 -18.05 -13.61 -24.29
N TRP A 355 -19.20 -13.15 -23.80
CA TRP A 355 -19.49 -13.05 -22.40
C TRP A 355 -19.88 -14.39 -21.80
N VAL A 356 -19.28 -14.69 -20.66
CA VAL A 356 -19.57 -15.83 -19.81
C VAL A 356 -19.87 -15.32 -18.40
N ASP A 357 -20.94 -15.83 -17.79
CA ASP A 357 -21.33 -15.43 -16.44
C ASP A 357 -20.39 -16.07 -15.40
N THR A 358 -20.55 -15.68 -14.14
CA THR A 358 -19.74 -16.26 -13.05
C THR A 358 -19.96 -17.76 -12.84
N ALA A 359 -21.03 -18.34 -13.39
CA ALA A 359 -21.32 -19.77 -13.37
C ALA A 359 -20.74 -20.52 -14.58
N GLY A 360 -20.02 -19.84 -15.49
CA GLY A 360 -19.42 -20.45 -16.67
C GLY A 360 -20.38 -20.61 -17.85
N ALA A 361 -21.59 -20.04 -17.79
CA ALA A 361 -22.53 -20.08 -18.90
C ALA A 361 -22.31 -18.90 -19.85
N ARG A 362 -22.12 -19.21 -21.14
CA ARG A 362 -22.12 -18.19 -22.20
C ARG A 362 -23.49 -17.51 -22.27
N HIS A 363 -23.52 -16.18 -22.21
CA HIS A 363 -24.77 -15.41 -22.28
C HIS A 363 -24.79 -14.33 -23.38
N SER A 364 -23.74 -14.22 -24.21
CA SER A 364 -23.75 -13.36 -25.39
C SER A 364 -23.41 -14.09 -26.68
N GLY A 365 -23.72 -13.43 -27.81
CA GLY A 365 -23.10 -13.73 -29.10
C GLY A 365 -21.62 -13.32 -29.14
N SER A 366 -20.99 -13.53 -30.30
CA SER A 366 -19.60 -13.10 -30.55
C SER A 366 -19.48 -11.58 -30.47
N ILE A 367 -18.39 -11.09 -29.89
CA ILE A 367 -18.08 -9.68 -29.63
C ILE A 367 -17.07 -9.23 -30.67
N ASP A 368 -17.43 -8.20 -31.44
CA ASP A 368 -16.50 -7.49 -32.32
C ASP A 368 -15.81 -6.35 -31.55
N THR A 369 -14.52 -6.54 -31.24
CA THR A 369 -13.69 -5.49 -30.63
C THR A 369 -12.92 -4.66 -31.65
N GLY A 370 -13.04 -4.93 -32.96
CA GLY A 370 -12.22 -4.26 -33.97
C GLY A 370 -10.72 -4.56 -33.82
N ALA A 371 -10.38 -5.81 -33.49
CA ALA A 371 -9.02 -6.30 -33.20
C ALA A 371 -8.34 -5.63 -31.99
N GLN A 372 -9.12 -5.08 -31.06
CA GLN A 372 -8.59 -4.55 -29.80
C GLN A 372 -8.46 -5.67 -28.76
N SER A 373 -7.31 -5.71 -28.08
CA SER A 373 -7.09 -6.58 -26.92
C SER A 373 -7.81 -6.01 -25.70
N LEU A 374 -8.46 -6.89 -24.93
CA LEU A 374 -9.10 -6.53 -23.67
C LEU A 374 -8.19 -6.75 -22.44
N GLN A 375 -7.00 -7.34 -22.61
CA GLN A 375 -6.11 -7.69 -21.49
C GLN A 375 -5.61 -6.49 -20.67
N SER A 376 -5.63 -5.30 -21.26
CA SER A 376 -5.25 -4.04 -20.58
C SER A 376 -6.41 -3.05 -20.49
N ALA A 377 -7.64 -3.52 -20.70
CA ALA A 377 -8.81 -2.66 -20.59
C ALA A 377 -9.09 -2.31 -19.12
N ARG A 378 -9.52 -1.06 -18.88
CA ARG A 378 -9.92 -0.62 -17.53
C ARG A 378 -11.33 -1.12 -17.26
N GLN A 379 -11.55 -1.74 -16.11
CA GLN A 379 -12.88 -2.10 -15.65
C GLN A 379 -13.70 -0.85 -15.34
N LEU A 380 -15.02 -0.96 -15.48
CA LEU A 380 -15.98 0.09 -15.12
C LEU A 380 -16.93 -0.41 -14.04
N ILE A 381 -17.26 0.47 -13.09
CA ILE A 381 -18.37 0.32 -12.14
C ILE A 381 -19.66 0.14 -12.94
N GLY A 382 -20.42 -0.91 -12.61
CA GLY A 382 -21.57 -1.38 -13.38
C GLY A 382 -21.21 -2.49 -14.38
N GLY A 383 -19.94 -2.85 -14.48
CA GLY A 383 -19.38 -3.78 -15.46
C GLY A 383 -18.98 -3.10 -16.77
N GLY A 384 -18.29 -3.86 -17.61
CA GLY A 384 -17.76 -3.42 -18.89
C GLY A 384 -16.32 -2.95 -18.82
N PHE A 385 -15.81 -2.57 -19.99
CA PHE A 385 -14.40 -2.34 -20.23
C PHE A 385 -14.16 -1.07 -21.05
N ASP A 386 -13.34 -0.17 -20.54
CA ASP A 386 -12.81 0.97 -21.28
C ASP A 386 -11.45 0.61 -21.91
N THR A 387 -11.39 0.70 -23.23
CA THR A 387 -10.15 0.57 -24.02
C THR A 387 -9.75 1.93 -24.57
N ARG A 388 -8.63 2.02 -25.29
CA ARG A 388 -8.22 3.29 -25.93
C ARG A 388 -9.22 3.76 -27.00
N GLN A 389 -9.93 2.83 -27.64
CA GLN A 389 -10.75 3.11 -28.84
C GLN A 389 -12.26 3.02 -28.60
N GLY A 390 -12.71 2.46 -27.46
CA GLY A 390 -14.13 2.32 -27.17
C GLY A 390 -14.41 1.81 -25.77
N VAL A 391 -15.70 1.73 -25.44
CA VAL A 391 -16.20 1.06 -24.25
C VAL A 391 -17.01 -0.16 -24.68
N LEU A 392 -16.63 -1.33 -24.17
CA LEU A 392 -17.42 -2.54 -24.27
C LEU A 392 -18.36 -2.58 -23.05
N GLN A 393 -19.65 -2.34 -23.28
CA GLN A 393 -20.68 -2.42 -22.24
C GLN A 393 -20.94 -3.89 -21.88
N PRO A 394 -21.43 -4.18 -20.66
CA PRO A 394 -21.87 -5.53 -20.29
C PRO A 394 -22.87 -6.09 -21.30
N ASP A 395 -22.75 -7.38 -21.61
CA ASP A 395 -23.59 -8.12 -22.56
C ASP A 395 -23.52 -7.64 -24.02
N ALA A 396 -22.81 -6.55 -24.32
CA ALA A 396 -22.73 -6.00 -25.66
C ALA A 396 -21.84 -6.87 -26.56
N THR A 397 -22.21 -6.98 -27.83
CA THR A 397 -21.48 -7.70 -28.87
C THR A 397 -20.62 -6.78 -29.75
N ALA A 398 -20.50 -5.50 -29.38
CA ALA A 398 -19.70 -4.51 -30.10
C ALA A 398 -19.29 -3.36 -29.19
N MET A 399 -18.20 -2.68 -29.54
CA MET A 399 -17.74 -1.49 -28.81
C MET A 399 -18.62 -0.26 -29.09
N SER A 400 -18.80 0.56 -28.07
CA SER A 400 -19.38 1.91 -28.15
C SER A 400 -18.28 2.99 -28.12
N PRO A 401 -18.49 4.19 -28.67
CA PRO A 401 -17.53 5.28 -28.56
C PRO A 401 -17.25 5.65 -27.09
N ARG A 402 -16.02 6.03 -26.79
CA ARG A 402 -15.66 6.48 -25.43
C ARG A 402 -16.40 7.78 -25.08
N PRO A 403 -17.08 7.85 -23.92
CA PRO A 403 -17.64 9.10 -23.44
C PRO A 403 -16.52 10.09 -23.10
N ALA A 404 -16.82 11.40 -23.20
CA ALA A 404 -15.83 12.46 -23.06
C ALA A 404 -15.02 12.40 -21.76
N TRP A 405 -15.65 11.98 -20.65
CA TRP A 405 -14.99 11.91 -19.34
C TRP A 405 -13.93 10.80 -19.23
N LEU A 406 -14.08 9.70 -19.99
CA LEU A 406 -13.08 8.63 -20.08
C LEU A 406 -11.92 9.07 -20.96
N SER A 407 -12.24 9.72 -22.09
CA SER A 407 -11.25 10.27 -23.01
C SER A 407 -10.38 11.34 -22.36
N SER A 408 -10.94 12.20 -21.51
CA SER A 408 -10.19 13.23 -20.79
C SER A 408 -9.27 12.68 -19.68
N ARG A 409 -9.35 11.38 -19.39
CA ARG A 409 -8.60 10.67 -18.34
C ARG A 409 -7.89 9.44 -18.91
N GLU A 410 -7.53 9.49 -20.19
CA GLU A 410 -6.77 8.41 -20.81
C GLU A 410 -5.42 8.21 -20.11
N GLY A 411 -5.06 6.95 -19.88
CA GLY A 411 -3.80 6.59 -19.21
C GLY A 411 -3.83 6.69 -17.68
N LEU A 412 -4.83 7.33 -17.07
CA LEU A 412 -4.98 7.34 -15.61
C LEU A 412 -5.55 6.00 -15.10
N PRO A 413 -5.14 5.51 -13.92
CA PRO A 413 -5.84 4.42 -13.26
C PRO A 413 -7.27 4.83 -12.91
N LEU A 414 -8.21 3.89 -12.92
CA LEU A 414 -9.54 4.07 -12.35
C LEU A 414 -9.72 3.02 -11.25
N VAL A 415 -9.33 3.40 -10.03
CA VAL A 415 -9.37 2.49 -8.88
C VAL A 415 -10.73 2.58 -8.22
N PHE A 416 -11.37 1.43 -7.96
CA PHE A 416 -12.70 1.40 -7.36
C PHE A 416 -12.57 1.71 -5.87
N VAL A 417 -13.32 2.71 -5.41
CA VAL A 417 -13.30 3.18 -4.02
C VAL A 417 -14.74 3.37 -3.52
N ARG A 418 -14.91 3.65 -2.22
CA ARG A 418 -16.24 3.81 -1.59
C ARG A 418 -17.16 2.62 -1.83
N GLY A 419 -16.62 1.40 -1.78
CA GLY A 419 -17.34 0.16 -2.06
C GLY A 419 -17.88 0.07 -3.50
N GLY A 420 -17.15 0.60 -4.48
CA GLY A 420 -17.56 0.59 -5.90
C GLY A 420 -18.56 1.69 -6.26
N ARG A 421 -18.72 2.73 -5.41
CA ARG A 421 -19.61 3.87 -5.70
C ARG A 421 -18.90 5.01 -6.42
N ALA A 422 -17.57 4.99 -6.47
CA ALA A 422 -16.76 6.01 -7.11
C ALA A 422 -15.43 5.44 -7.60
N TYR A 423 -14.79 6.16 -8.53
CA TYR A 423 -13.40 5.93 -8.91
C TYR A 423 -12.48 6.92 -8.19
N ALA A 424 -11.28 6.45 -7.87
CA ALA A 424 -10.12 7.28 -7.62
C ALA A 424 -9.23 7.26 -8.86
N ALA A 425 -8.95 8.45 -9.41
CA ALA A 425 -8.06 8.64 -10.54
C ALA A 425 -6.79 9.37 -10.07
N PRO A 426 -5.76 8.65 -9.60
CA PRO A 426 -4.51 9.26 -9.17
C PRO A 426 -3.73 9.76 -10.39
N SER A 427 -3.15 10.95 -10.25
CA SER A 427 -2.32 11.61 -11.26
C SER A 427 -1.15 12.32 -10.60
N PHE A 428 -0.15 12.64 -11.42
CA PHE A 428 1.08 13.26 -10.97
C PHE A 428 1.58 14.24 -12.02
N VAL A 429 1.98 15.43 -11.56
CA VAL A 429 2.67 16.42 -12.38
C VAL A 429 4.08 16.60 -11.81
N SER A 430 5.09 16.28 -12.60
CA SER A 430 6.50 16.46 -12.25
C SER A 430 6.97 17.89 -12.47
N GLY A 431 7.98 18.34 -11.70
CA GLY A 431 8.64 19.65 -11.87
C GLY A 431 8.30 20.63 -10.74
N SER A 432 8.49 21.94 -10.98
CA SER A 432 8.28 23.01 -9.98
C SER A 432 6.84 23.15 -9.47
N GLN A 433 5.89 22.45 -10.08
CA GLN A 433 4.51 22.29 -9.63
C GLN A 433 4.28 20.86 -9.16
N CYS A 434 5.20 20.29 -8.38
CA CYS A 434 5.01 18.95 -7.86
C CYS A 434 3.64 18.82 -7.21
N GLN A 435 2.78 18.03 -7.83
CA GLN A 435 1.45 17.82 -7.35
C GLN A 435 1.04 16.38 -7.60
N ARG A 436 0.90 15.64 -6.51
CA ARG A 436 0.23 14.35 -6.47
C ARG A 436 -1.25 14.62 -6.23
N ARG A 437 -2.12 14.15 -7.12
CA ARG A 437 -3.55 14.43 -7.07
C ARG A 437 -4.35 13.15 -7.18
N ILE A 438 -5.43 13.03 -6.42
CA ILE A 438 -6.46 12.00 -6.61
C ILE A 438 -7.77 12.71 -6.94
N GLU A 439 -8.30 12.49 -8.14
CA GLU A 439 -9.67 12.92 -8.46
C GLU A 439 -10.66 11.82 -8.09
N LEU A 440 -11.76 12.19 -7.41
CA LEU A 440 -12.85 11.26 -7.10
C LEU A 440 -14.03 11.48 -8.05
N LEU A 441 -14.47 10.40 -8.69
CA LEU A 441 -15.47 10.44 -9.77
C LEU A 441 -16.63 9.52 -9.48
N LEU A 442 -17.86 9.94 -9.79
CA LEU A 442 -19.00 9.03 -9.91
C LEU A 442 -18.86 8.13 -11.16
N PRO A 443 -19.64 7.03 -11.26
CA PRO A 443 -19.59 6.12 -12.41
C PRO A 443 -19.89 6.77 -13.77
N ASP A 444 -20.63 7.88 -13.77
CA ASP A 444 -20.96 8.66 -14.96
C ASP A 444 -19.87 9.68 -15.35
N GLY A 445 -18.78 9.76 -14.58
CA GLY A 445 -17.68 10.70 -14.78
C GLY A 445 -17.84 12.05 -14.07
N THR A 446 -18.91 12.25 -13.31
CA THR A 446 -19.10 13.47 -12.50
C THR A 446 -18.00 13.58 -11.44
N SER A 447 -17.28 14.71 -11.45
CA SER A 447 -16.21 14.96 -10.49
C SER A 447 -16.75 15.43 -9.14
N CYS A 448 -16.44 14.67 -8.09
CA CYS A 448 -16.80 14.98 -6.71
C CYS A 448 -15.77 15.82 -5.98
N GLY A 449 -14.58 15.98 -6.57
CA GLY A 449 -13.51 16.78 -6.02
C GLY A 449 -12.14 16.16 -6.21
N THR A 450 -11.14 16.86 -5.73
CA THR A 450 -9.74 16.42 -5.79
C THR A 450 -9.10 16.44 -4.41
N ILE A 451 -8.22 15.48 -4.17
CA ILE A 451 -7.30 15.45 -3.03
C ILE A 451 -5.92 15.80 -3.57
N ASP A 452 -5.34 16.87 -3.06
CA ASP A 452 -4.01 17.34 -3.44
C ASP A 452 -3.01 17.05 -2.33
N MET A 453 -1.98 16.29 -2.65
CA MET A 453 -0.85 16.01 -1.76
C MET A 453 0.33 16.85 -2.23
N ARG A 454 0.79 17.75 -1.38
CA ARG A 454 1.83 18.73 -1.68
C ARG A 454 3.00 18.58 -0.72
N GLU A 455 4.19 18.73 -1.27
CA GLU A 455 5.44 18.78 -0.51
C GLU A 455 6.11 20.14 -0.72
N ALA A 456 6.91 20.56 0.25
CA ALA A 456 7.60 21.85 0.20
C ALA A 456 8.82 21.86 -0.75
N ASP A 457 9.36 20.69 -1.11
CA ASP A 457 10.57 20.50 -1.93
C ASP A 457 10.33 19.54 -3.12
N ASP A 458 11.34 19.41 -3.99
CA ASP A 458 11.34 18.55 -5.19
C ASP A 458 10.88 17.12 -4.83
N CYS A 459 9.76 16.70 -5.39
CA CYS A 459 9.14 15.45 -4.99
C CYS A 459 9.69 14.27 -5.80
N ALA A 460 10.23 13.30 -5.09
CA ALA A 460 10.65 12.03 -5.69
C ALA A 460 9.43 11.13 -5.95
N GLY A 461 9.43 10.41 -7.08
CA GLY A 461 8.45 9.34 -7.34
C GLY A 461 7.35 9.69 -8.34
N GLY A 462 6.20 9.01 -8.20
CA GLY A 462 5.09 9.04 -9.15
C GLY A 462 3.74 9.37 -8.48
N PRO A 463 2.61 9.06 -9.14
CA PRO A 463 1.28 9.27 -8.57
C PRO A 463 1.10 8.45 -7.28
N PRO A 464 0.22 8.90 -6.36
CA PRO A 464 -0.09 8.12 -5.18
C PRO A 464 -0.76 6.80 -5.60
N MET A 465 -0.40 5.71 -4.91
CA MET A 465 -1.01 4.41 -5.09
C MET A 465 -2.29 4.34 -4.27
N VAL A 466 -3.34 3.74 -4.83
CA VAL A 466 -4.60 3.52 -4.12
C VAL A 466 -4.81 2.00 -4.05
N GLY A 467 -4.78 1.47 -2.84
CA GLY A 467 -5.08 0.07 -2.55
C GLY A 467 -6.57 -0.23 -2.60
N ALA A 468 -6.90 -1.52 -2.58
CA ALA A 468 -8.29 -1.96 -2.42
C ALA A 468 -8.86 -1.39 -1.11
N ARG A 469 -10.14 -0.98 -1.09
CA ARG A 469 -10.79 -0.20 0.00
C ARG A 469 -10.20 1.19 0.28
N GLY A 470 -9.37 1.73 -0.61
CA GLY A 470 -9.11 3.15 -0.61
C GLY A 470 -8.03 3.63 0.37
N THR A 471 -7.20 2.72 0.88
CA THR A 471 -5.93 3.11 1.50
C THR A 471 -5.05 3.77 0.45
N VAL A 472 -4.43 4.90 0.80
CA VAL A 472 -3.54 5.62 -0.10
C VAL A 472 -2.11 5.51 0.38
N LEU A 473 -1.18 5.20 -0.54
CA LEU A 473 0.24 5.10 -0.28
C LEU A 473 0.98 6.10 -1.18
N GLU A 474 1.80 6.94 -0.57
CA GLU A 474 2.54 8.01 -1.25
C GLU A 474 4.03 7.96 -0.86
N VAL A 475 4.90 8.25 -1.83
CA VAL A 475 6.35 8.29 -1.60
C VAL A 475 6.71 9.59 -0.89
N ALA A 476 7.38 9.49 0.25
CA ALA A 476 7.94 10.65 0.95
C ALA A 476 9.29 11.05 0.31
N PRO A 477 9.78 12.27 0.54
CA PRO A 477 10.96 12.81 -0.15
C PRO A 477 12.27 12.25 0.41
N LEU A 478 12.22 11.51 1.53
CA LEU A 478 13.39 10.83 2.09
C LEU A 478 13.68 9.56 1.31
N ASP A 479 14.66 9.69 0.41
CA ASP A 479 15.36 8.61 -0.27
C ASP A 479 16.86 8.77 0.03
N SER A 480 17.38 7.97 0.95
CA SER A 480 18.78 8.04 1.37
C SER A 480 19.55 6.81 0.93
N TYR A 481 20.78 6.98 0.45
CA TYR A 481 21.67 5.88 0.09
C TYR A 481 22.99 5.97 0.87
N ASP A 482 23.34 4.94 1.63
CA ASP A 482 24.52 4.92 2.51
C ASP A 482 25.73 4.15 1.92
N GLY A 483 25.71 3.86 0.62
CA GLY A 483 26.77 3.09 -0.04
C GLY A 483 26.54 1.57 -0.07
N GLY A 484 25.38 1.10 0.39
CA GLY A 484 24.94 -0.29 0.24
C GLY A 484 23.46 -0.54 0.59
N THR A 485 22.78 0.44 1.20
CA THR A 485 21.37 0.41 1.54
C THR A 485 20.72 1.70 1.07
N ARG A 486 19.62 1.58 0.32
CA ARG A 486 18.71 2.68 -0.01
C ARG A 486 17.51 2.59 0.92
N THR A 487 17.16 3.66 1.60
CA THR A 487 15.98 3.70 2.47
C THR A 487 14.96 4.63 1.85
N ILE A 488 13.77 4.11 1.59
CA ILE A 488 12.65 4.89 1.04
C ILE A 488 11.57 4.98 2.11
N GLU A 489 11.12 6.20 2.41
CA GLU A 489 9.99 6.42 3.29
C GLU A 489 8.69 6.56 2.48
N TYR A 490 7.62 5.93 2.97
CA TYR A 490 6.28 6.05 2.43
C TYR A 490 5.32 6.57 3.48
N ARG A 491 4.37 7.40 3.04
CA ARG A 491 3.21 7.83 3.83
C ARG A 491 2.01 6.99 3.45
N VAL A 492 1.41 6.36 4.45
CA VAL A 492 0.20 5.56 4.32
C VAL A 492 -0.96 6.31 4.95
N PHE A 493 -2.06 6.45 4.21
CA PHE A 493 -3.34 6.99 4.66
C PHE A 493 -4.38 5.86 4.68
N PRO A 494 -4.46 5.08 5.77
CA PRO A 494 -5.43 4.01 5.89
C PRO A 494 -6.84 4.54 5.69
N ARG A 495 -7.64 3.85 4.85
CA ARG A 495 -9.08 4.10 4.69
C ARG A 495 -9.46 5.52 4.27
N LEU A 496 -8.54 6.29 3.67
CA LEU A 496 -8.84 7.65 3.18
C LEU A 496 -10.02 7.65 2.18
N LEU A 497 -10.10 6.60 1.36
CA LEU A 497 -11.11 6.42 0.32
C LEU A 497 -12.09 5.24 0.57
N GLU A 498 -12.23 4.76 1.82
CA GLU A 498 -13.17 3.68 2.23
C GLU A 498 -14.65 4.05 2.16
#